data_AF-A0A2U2DBP9-F1
#
_entry.id   AF-A0A2U2DBP9-F1
#
_cell.length_a   1.000
_cell.length_b   1.000
_cell.length_c   1.000
_cell.angle_alpha   90.00
_cell.angle_beta   90.00
_cell.angle_gamma   90.00
#
_symmetry.space_group_name_H-M   'P 1'
#
loop_
_entity.id
_entity.type
_entity.pdbx_description
1 polymer ?
#
loop_
_entity_poly.entity_id
_entity_poly.type
_entity_poly.pdbx_seq_one_letter_code
_entity_poly.pdbx_strand_id
1 'polypeptide(L)'
;MFMDMLVLDECRYLYDWMPTVDMFSKATRDIERQLAYRFVLDAVAKHRRWYNPEYFFGTAVVDQFTDGFRAKTLPPRELIECSD
;
A
#
# COMPACT_ATOMS: atom_id res chain seq x y z
N MET A 1 -21.93 -2.41 4.81
CA MET A 1 -20.63 -1.73 5.00
C MET A 1 -19.74 -2.08 3.80
N PHE A 2 -19.95 -1.38 2.69
CA PHE A 2 -19.04 -1.41 1.55
C PHE A 2 -17.96 -0.35 1.83
N MET A 3 -16.98 -0.72 2.64
CA MET A 3 -15.71 0.01 2.68
C MET A 3 -15.10 -0.06 1.28
N ASP A 4 -14.35 0.97 0.87
CA ASP A 4 -13.59 1.10 -0.39
C ASP A 4 -12.58 -0.05 -0.60
N MET A 5 -13.10 -1.27 -0.75
CA MET A 5 -12.39 -2.50 -0.96
C MET A 5 -11.89 -2.60 -2.40
N LEU A 6 -12.25 -1.66 -3.28
CA LEU A 6 -11.87 -1.72 -4.70
C LEU A 6 -10.40 -1.39 -4.94
N VAL A 7 -9.75 -0.57 -4.11
CA VAL A 7 -8.30 -0.30 -4.23
C VAL A 7 -7.46 -1.38 -3.53
N LEU A 8 -8.02 -2.05 -2.51
CA LEU A 8 -7.35 -3.13 -1.79
C LEU A 8 -7.72 -4.53 -2.29
N ASP A 9 -8.70 -4.70 -3.19
CA ASP A 9 -9.04 -6.00 -3.79
C ASP A 9 -7.89 -6.51 -4.68
N GLU A 10 -7.18 -5.62 -5.37
CA GLU A 10 -5.95 -5.99 -6.08
C GLU A 10 -4.85 -6.42 -5.10
N CYS A 11 -4.87 -5.90 -3.87
CA CYS A 11 -3.98 -6.28 -2.78
C CYS A 11 -4.49 -7.48 -1.97
N ARG A 12 -5.60 -8.13 -2.37
CA ARG A 12 -6.15 -9.30 -1.67
C ARG A 12 -5.15 -10.43 -1.57
N TYR A 13 -4.31 -10.60 -2.58
CA TYR A 13 -3.21 -11.58 -2.56
C TYR A 13 -2.23 -11.36 -1.40
N LEU A 14 -2.04 -10.12 -0.94
CA LEU A 14 -1.25 -9.85 0.28
C LEU A 14 -1.95 -10.39 1.53
N TYR A 15 -3.26 -10.18 1.63
CA TYR A 15 -4.06 -10.67 2.75
C TYR A 15 -4.09 -12.20 2.78
N ASP A 16 -4.25 -12.84 1.62
CA ASP A 16 -4.22 -14.30 1.50
C ASP A 16 -2.83 -14.86 1.85
N TRP A 17 -1.77 -14.07 1.68
CA TRP A 17 -0.40 -14.44 2.06
C TRP A 17 -0.03 -14.08 3.50
N MET A 18 -0.90 -13.36 4.24
CA MET A 18 -0.65 -13.04 5.64
C MET A 18 -0.57 -14.28 6.50
N PRO A 19 0.61 -14.56 7.10
CA PRO A 19 0.72 -15.67 8.03
C PRO A 19 -0.11 -15.35 9.25
N THR A 20 -0.75 -16.37 9.80
CA THR A 20 -1.28 -16.31 11.15
C THR A 20 -0.14 -16.07 12.14
N VAL A 21 -0.44 -15.52 13.32
CA VAL A 21 0.56 -15.06 14.30
C VAL A 21 1.55 -16.18 14.68
N ASP A 22 1.07 -17.41 14.77
CA ASP A 22 1.84 -18.62 15.02
C ASP A 22 2.82 -18.97 13.87
N MET A 23 2.43 -18.71 12.62
CA MET A 23 3.25 -18.97 11.43
C MET A 23 4.19 -17.82 11.06
N PHE A 24 4.05 -16.66 11.72
CA PHE A 24 4.79 -15.44 11.39
C PHE A 24 6.30 -15.68 11.37
N SER A 25 6.84 -16.34 12.40
CA SER A 25 8.28 -16.62 12.51
C SER A 25 8.86 -17.43 11.34
N LYS A 26 8.05 -18.33 10.77
CA LYS A 26 8.43 -19.17 9.63
C LYS A 26 8.28 -18.39 8.32
N ALA A 27 7.19 -17.64 8.19
CA ALA A 27 6.94 -16.80 7.02
C ALA A 27 7.98 -15.68 6.86
N THR A 28 8.47 -15.09 7.96
CA THR A 28 9.54 -14.09 7.92
C THR A 28 10.91 -14.67 7.62
N ARG A 29 11.10 -15.99 7.59
CA ARG A 29 12.40 -16.60 7.20
C ARG A 29 12.51 -16.80 5.69
N ASP A 30 11.39 -16.79 4.99
CA ASP A 30 11.32 -16.92 3.54
C ASP A 30 11.60 -15.56 2.88
N ILE A 31 12.65 -15.51 2.06
CA ILE A 31 13.10 -14.29 1.41
C ILE A 31 12.10 -13.77 0.37
N GLU A 32 11.39 -14.67 -0.32
CA GLU A 32 10.41 -14.28 -1.34
C GLU A 32 9.24 -13.56 -0.67
N ARG A 33 8.79 -14.09 0.47
CA ARG A 33 7.75 -13.47 1.28
C ARG A 33 8.20 -12.12 1.85
N GLN A 34 9.41 -12.04 2.39
CA GLN A 34 9.95 -10.76 2.88
C GLN A 34 9.95 -9.67 1.80
N LEU A 35 10.35 -10.03 0.57
CA LEU A 35 10.37 -9.11 -0.55
C LEU A 35 8.96 -8.68 -0.97
N ALA A 36 8.03 -9.63 -1.09
CA ALA A 36 6.62 -9.34 -1.36
C ALA A 36 6.02 -8.36 -0.34
N TYR A 37 6.24 -8.58 0.96
CA TYR A 37 5.79 -7.66 2.00
C TYR A 37 6.38 -6.27 1.86
N ARG A 38 7.68 -6.17 1.58
CA ARG A 38 8.35 -4.88 1.40
C ARG A 38 7.83 -4.11 0.20
N PHE A 39 7.60 -4.77 -0.93
CA PHE A 39 7.03 -4.11 -2.11
C PHE A 39 5.62 -3.57 -1.84
N VAL A 40 4.80 -4.32 -1.11
CA VAL A 40 3.43 -3.86 -0.81
C VAL A 40 3.43 -2.74 0.22
N LEU A 41 4.29 -2.81 1.25
CA LEU A 41 4.45 -1.69 2.20
C LEU A 41 4.96 -0.41 1.51
N ASP A 42 5.88 -0.55 0.54
CA ASP A 42 6.34 0.58 -0.28
C ASP A 42 5.20 1.20 -1.08
N ALA A 43 4.38 0.37 -1.75
CA ALA A 43 3.22 0.84 -2.51
C ALA A 43 2.21 1.58 -1.62
N VAL A 44 1.89 1.03 -0.44
CA VAL A 44 0.96 1.66 0.53
C VAL A 44 1.53 2.98 1.05
N ALA A 45 2.82 3.03 1.40
CA ALA A 45 3.48 4.25 1.85
C ALA A 45 3.45 5.34 0.77
N LYS A 46 3.75 4.98 -0.49
CA LYS A 46 3.70 5.91 -1.64
C LYS A 46 2.29 6.41 -1.94
N HIS A 47 1.26 5.57 -1.76
CA HIS A 47 -0.13 5.99 -1.94
C HIS A 47 -0.59 6.99 -0.87
N ARG A 48 -0.12 6.86 0.38
CA ARG A 48 -0.51 7.73 1.50
C ARG A 48 0.43 8.91 1.76
N ARG A 49 1.51 9.02 0.98
CA ARG A 49 2.57 10.05 1.11
C ARG A 49 2.07 11.46 1.37
N TRP A 50 1.07 11.91 0.61
CA TRP A 50 0.56 13.29 0.70
C TRP A 50 -0.46 13.51 1.82
N TYR A 51 -0.98 12.43 2.41
CA TYR A 51 -1.99 12.48 3.46
C TYR A 51 -1.36 12.45 4.85
N ASN A 52 -0.39 11.55 5.08
CA ASN A 52 0.25 11.39 6.38
C ASN A 52 1.67 10.81 6.23
N PRO A 53 2.73 11.62 6.43
CA PRO A 53 4.11 11.15 6.29
C PRO A 53 4.64 10.33 7.48
N GLU A 54 3.96 10.34 8.63
CA GLU A 54 4.53 9.82 9.89
C GLU A 54 4.32 8.31 10.14
N TYR A 55 3.40 7.66 9.41
CA TYR A 55 3.04 6.26 9.70
C TYR A 55 4.09 5.24 9.28
N PHE A 56 4.86 5.51 8.23
CA PHE A 56 5.78 4.54 7.64
C PHE A 56 7.12 5.21 7.34
N PHE A 57 8.20 4.67 7.92
CA PHE A 57 9.57 5.10 7.67
C PHE A 57 10.41 3.92 7.18
N GLY A 58 11.32 4.17 6.23
CA GLY A 58 12.26 3.15 5.73
C GLY A 58 11.61 2.02 4.92
N THR A 59 10.37 2.20 4.45
CA THR A 59 9.65 1.20 3.64
C THR A 59 9.95 1.31 2.14
N ALA A 60 10.64 2.36 1.71
CA ALA A 60 10.90 2.63 0.29
C ALA A 60 11.88 1.60 -0.29
N VAL A 61 11.42 0.80 -1.27
CA VAL A 61 12.29 -0.10 -2.03
C VAL A 61 12.97 0.66 -3.17
N VAL A 62 12.21 1.52 -3.85
CA VAL A 62 12.74 2.50 -4.80
C VAL A 62 12.58 3.88 -4.20
N ASP A 63 13.68 4.61 -4.11
CA ASP A 63 13.69 5.97 -3.60
C ASP A 63 12.83 6.90 -4.46
N GLN A 64 12.16 7.84 -3.80
CA GLN A 64 11.23 8.77 -4.42
C GLN A 64 11.91 9.82 -5.31
N PHE A 65 13.22 10.00 -5.17
CA PHE A 65 14.02 10.92 -5.99
C PHE A 65 14.72 10.20 -7.15
N THR A 66 14.54 8.88 -7.26
CA THR A 66 15.02 8.10 -8.40
C THR A 66 14.35 8.59 -9.69
N ASP A 67 15.16 8.80 -10.73
CA ASP A 67 14.66 9.20 -12.02
C ASP A 67 13.68 8.16 -12.60
N GLY A 68 12.57 8.62 -13.16
CA GLY A 68 11.48 7.78 -13.65
C GLY A 68 10.38 7.46 -12.62
N PHE A 69 10.58 7.69 -11.31
CA PHE A 69 9.50 7.55 -10.33
C PHE A 69 8.57 8.77 -10.36
N ARG A 70 7.26 8.54 -10.49
CA ARG A 70 6.22 9.58 -10.36
C ARG A 70 5.15 9.14 -9.38
N ALA A 71 4.99 9.90 -8.29
CA ALA A 71 3.92 9.65 -7.34
C ALA A 71 2.56 10.04 -7.94
N LYS A 72 1.54 9.23 -7.68
CA LYS A 72 0.16 9.55 -8.04
C LYS A 72 -0.35 10.68 -7.16
N THR A 73 -0.78 11.77 -7.77
CA THR A 73 -1.48 12.87 -7.08
C THR A 73 -2.98 12.71 -7.33
N LEU A 74 -3.76 12.66 -6.26
CA LEU A 74 -5.22 12.57 -6.36
C LEU A 74 -5.79 13.97 -6.68
N PRO A 75 -6.76 14.09 -7.60
CA PRO A 75 -7.42 15.35 -7.86
C PRO A 75 -8.22 15.81 -6.62
N PRO A 76 -8.49 17.12 -6.50
CA PRO A 76 -9.42 17.61 -5.49
C PRO A 76 -10.79 16.96 -5.68
N ARG A 77 -11.52 16.78 -4.57
CA ARG A 77 -12.83 16.13 -4.58
C ARG A 77 -13.83 16.97 -5.38
N GLU A 78 -14.51 16.34 -6.33
CA GLU A 78 -15.61 16.97 -7.07
C GLU A 78 -16.91 16.82 -6.27
N LEU A 79 -17.66 17.93 -6.14
CA LEU A 79 -19.01 17.93 -5.58
C LEU A 79 -19.99 17.77 -6.74
N ILE A 80 -20.73 16.67 -6.74
CA ILE A 80 -21.82 16.46 -7.69
C ILE A 80 -23.07 17.04 -7.05
N GLU A 81 -23.58 18.15 -7.57
CA GLU A 81 -24.90 18.65 -7.19
C GLU A 81 -25.96 17.69 -7.76
N CYS A 82 -26.89 17.25 -6.91
CA CYS A 82 -28.07 16.54 -7.40
C CYS A 82 -28.93 17.54 -8.17
N SER A 83 -29.04 17.35 -9.49
CA SER A 83 -30.06 18.02 -10.29
C SER A 83 -31.43 17.55 -9.84
N ASP A 84 -32.28 18.50 -9.42
CA ASP A 84 -33.70 18.29 -9.09
C ASP A 84 -34.51 17.70 -10.26
#